data_AF-A0A367S213-F1
#
_entry.id   AF-A0A367S213-F1
#
_cell.length_a   1.000
_cell.length_b   1.000
_cell.length_c   1.000
_cell.angle_alpha   90.00
_cell.angle_beta   90.00
_cell.angle_gamma   90.00
#
_symmetry.space_group_name_H-M   'P 1'
#
loop_
_entity.id
_entity.type
_entity.pdbx_description
1 polymer ?
#
loop_
_entity_poly.entity_id
_entity_poly.type
_entity_poly.pdbx_seq_one_letter_code
_entity_poly.pdbx_strand_id
1 'polypeptide(L)'
;MATKTENQSNQEATNKVSQTINDDWQQKLEELQSTFSEDLSTLSSEDATSLIDKWYNFLHKAKEPEVKEIANQLKQLKQHLKSSKATGHEISEVLIEIGEQTANFASDAEKDIRTPVRRLGKQLTKVGNSLGKAEEHEEIEEIDSAIEIFEEDLTQIETDVALGSVDKWYNLLHKSDNESLQEIANGLKQLKQVLKHKNPKPSDISPILEQLGEQTTTVGQEAKRGFKGPLQRLGKLLSRTGKSLAE
;
A
#
# COMPACT_ATOMS: atom_id res chain seq x y z
N MET A 1 0.30 -71.05 -8.33
CA MET A 1 0.55 -70.13 -7.20
C MET A 1 1.45 -69.00 -7.71
N ALA A 2 0.87 -67.91 -8.22
CA ALA A 2 1.62 -66.77 -8.74
C ALA A 2 0.77 -65.50 -8.58
N THR A 3 0.62 -65.02 -7.35
CA THR A 3 -0.13 -63.80 -7.02
C THR A 3 0.43 -63.10 -5.76
N LYS A 4 1.75 -63.13 -5.56
CA LYS A 4 2.38 -62.45 -4.40
C LYS A 4 3.46 -61.41 -4.77
N THR A 5 3.93 -61.37 -6.02
CA THR A 5 5.05 -60.51 -6.43
C THR A 5 4.60 -59.19 -7.08
N GLU A 6 3.41 -59.12 -7.67
CA GLU A 6 2.93 -57.91 -8.38
C GLU A 6 2.40 -56.81 -7.45
N ASN A 7 1.97 -57.15 -6.23
CA ASN A 7 1.34 -56.18 -5.31
C ASN A 7 2.35 -55.40 -4.43
N GLN A 8 3.58 -55.90 -4.29
CA GLN A 8 4.66 -55.18 -3.56
C GLN A 8 5.36 -54.14 -4.45
N SER A 9 5.53 -54.42 -5.75
CA SER A 9 6.17 -53.50 -6.69
C SER A 9 5.35 -52.22 -6.93
N ASN A 10 4.02 -52.28 -6.79
CA ASN A 10 3.13 -51.14 -7.05
C ASN A 10 2.97 -50.22 -5.83
N GLN A 11 3.16 -50.73 -4.61
CA GLN A 11 3.20 -49.94 -3.36
C GLN A 11 4.54 -49.22 -3.15
N GLU A 12 5.67 -49.83 -3.56
CA GLU A 12 6.98 -49.15 -3.51
C GLU A 12 7.09 -48.02 -4.55
N ALA A 13 6.46 -48.16 -5.71
CA ALA A 13 6.44 -47.13 -6.74
C ALA A 13 5.56 -45.92 -6.36
N THR A 14 4.39 -46.17 -5.75
CA THR A 14 3.52 -45.08 -5.25
C THR A 14 4.08 -44.40 -4.01
N ASN A 15 4.74 -45.13 -3.11
CA ASN A 15 5.45 -44.50 -1.97
C ASN A 15 6.67 -43.68 -2.41
N LYS A 16 7.46 -44.15 -3.39
CA LYS A 16 8.58 -43.36 -3.93
C LYS A 16 8.11 -42.09 -4.61
N VAL A 17 7.05 -42.13 -5.42
CA VAL A 17 6.52 -40.93 -6.10
C VAL A 17 5.95 -39.92 -5.10
N SER A 18 5.24 -40.37 -4.06
CA SER A 18 4.75 -39.50 -2.99
C SER A 18 5.89 -38.90 -2.14
N GLN A 19 6.99 -39.65 -1.93
CA GLN A 19 8.19 -39.12 -1.24
C GLN A 19 8.94 -38.09 -2.10
N THR A 20 9.11 -38.32 -3.41
CA THR A 20 9.81 -37.37 -4.29
C THR A 20 9.03 -36.06 -4.47
N ILE A 21 7.69 -36.11 -4.43
CA ILE A 21 6.86 -34.90 -4.42
C ILE A 21 7.03 -34.12 -3.10
N ASN A 22 7.21 -34.82 -1.98
CA ASN A 22 7.38 -34.19 -0.67
C ASN A 22 8.79 -33.56 -0.50
N ASP A 23 9.82 -34.20 -1.03
CA ASP A 23 11.20 -33.69 -1.00
C ASP A 23 11.37 -32.43 -1.89
N ASP A 24 10.73 -32.39 -3.08
CA ASP A 24 10.69 -31.20 -3.95
C ASP A 24 9.91 -30.03 -3.30
N TRP A 25 8.90 -30.36 -2.48
CA TRP A 25 8.14 -29.37 -1.70
C TRP A 25 8.99 -28.74 -0.60
N GLN A 26 9.70 -29.55 0.18
CA GLN A 26 10.54 -29.05 1.27
C GLN A 26 11.67 -28.15 0.74
N GLN A 27 12.36 -28.58 -0.33
CA GLN A 27 13.46 -27.79 -0.91
C GLN A 27 12.99 -26.44 -1.45
N LYS A 28 11.87 -26.40 -2.18
CA LYS A 28 11.30 -25.14 -2.71
C LYS A 28 10.83 -24.21 -1.61
N LEU A 29 10.30 -24.77 -0.54
CA LEU A 29 9.81 -24.00 0.60
C LEU A 29 10.99 -23.43 1.40
N GLU A 30 12.09 -24.18 1.56
CA GLU A 30 13.34 -23.69 2.13
C GLU A 30 13.98 -22.57 1.28
N GLU A 31 14.00 -22.69 -0.06
CA GLU A 31 14.49 -21.65 -0.96
C GLU A 31 13.65 -20.36 -0.85
N LEU A 32 12.33 -20.49 -0.86
CA LEU A 32 11.42 -19.36 -0.61
C LEU A 32 11.72 -18.76 0.76
N GLN A 33 11.78 -19.57 1.82
CA GLN A 33 12.06 -19.09 3.16
C GLN A 33 13.41 -18.41 3.33
N SER A 34 14.46 -18.90 2.69
CA SER A 34 15.76 -18.25 2.70
C SER A 34 15.65 -16.85 2.12
N THR A 35 14.91 -16.71 1.01
CA THR A 35 14.67 -15.42 0.37
C THR A 35 13.76 -14.51 1.22
N PHE A 36 12.76 -15.08 1.89
CA PHE A 36 11.87 -14.36 2.81
C PHE A 36 12.51 -14.05 4.17
N SER A 37 13.65 -14.66 4.50
CA SER A 37 14.43 -14.38 5.71
C SER A 37 15.28 -13.12 5.58
N GLU A 38 15.52 -12.66 4.35
CA GLU A 38 16.07 -11.36 4.05
C GLU A 38 14.99 -10.26 4.22
N ASP A 39 15.43 -9.01 4.36
CA ASP A 39 14.51 -7.89 4.44
C ASP A 39 13.84 -7.67 3.09
N LEU A 40 12.61 -8.17 2.93
CA LEU A 40 11.84 -8.05 1.67
C LEU A 40 11.66 -6.61 1.21
N SER A 41 11.78 -5.62 2.10
CA SER A 41 11.70 -4.21 1.73
C SER A 41 12.88 -3.76 0.84
N THR A 42 13.95 -4.55 0.77
CA THR A 42 15.15 -4.28 -0.03
C THR A 42 15.16 -4.96 -1.40
N LEU A 43 14.15 -5.79 -1.70
CA LEU A 43 14.08 -6.49 -2.98
C LEU A 43 13.81 -5.54 -4.14
N SER A 44 14.49 -5.77 -5.26
CA SER A 44 14.14 -5.10 -6.51
C SER A 44 12.76 -5.57 -7.00
N SER A 45 12.08 -4.76 -7.81
CA SER A 45 10.81 -5.16 -8.42
C SER A 45 10.96 -6.42 -9.30
N GLU A 46 12.11 -6.61 -9.95
CA GLU A 46 12.39 -7.79 -10.75
C GLU A 46 12.53 -9.05 -9.88
N ASP A 47 13.28 -8.96 -8.77
CA ASP A 47 13.44 -10.07 -7.83
C ASP A 47 12.11 -10.41 -7.14
N ALA A 48 11.36 -9.40 -6.71
CA ALA A 48 10.04 -9.57 -6.11
C ALA A 48 9.07 -10.25 -7.08
N THR A 49 9.01 -9.81 -8.35
CA THR A 49 8.12 -10.42 -9.34
C THR A 49 8.53 -11.85 -9.72
N SER A 50 9.84 -12.15 -9.75
CA SER A 50 10.36 -13.51 -9.94
C SER A 50 9.97 -14.43 -8.78
N LEU A 51 10.05 -13.96 -7.53
CA LEU A 51 9.63 -14.72 -6.36
C LEU A 51 8.12 -14.99 -6.35
N ILE A 52 7.34 -13.97 -6.69
CA ILE A 52 5.88 -14.10 -6.84
C ILE A 52 5.55 -15.16 -7.90
N ASP A 53 6.26 -15.19 -9.03
CA ASP A 53 6.05 -16.20 -10.08
C ASP A 53 6.36 -17.61 -9.59
N LYS A 54 7.46 -17.80 -8.86
CA LYS A 54 7.80 -19.09 -8.26
C LYS A 54 6.69 -19.57 -7.33
N TRP A 55 6.20 -18.68 -6.46
CA TRP A 55 5.17 -19.02 -5.49
C TRP A 55 3.79 -19.23 -6.13
N TYR A 56 3.41 -18.40 -7.09
CA TYR A 56 2.20 -18.60 -7.89
C TYR A 56 2.20 -19.95 -8.61
N ASN A 57 3.32 -20.28 -9.27
CA ASN A 57 3.47 -21.54 -10.02
C ASN A 57 3.32 -22.78 -9.12
N PHE A 58 3.57 -22.60 -7.83
CA PHE A 58 3.42 -23.62 -6.81
C PHE A 58 1.97 -23.73 -6.34
N LEU A 59 1.33 -22.61 -5.98
CA LEU A 59 -0.01 -22.62 -5.38
C LEU A 59 -1.15 -22.80 -6.39
N HIS A 60 -1.04 -22.31 -7.63
CA HIS A 60 -2.15 -22.32 -8.59
C HIS A 60 -2.64 -23.72 -9.00
N LYS A 61 -1.82 -24.77 -8.74
CA LYS A 61 -2.16 -26.17 -9.02
C LYS A 61 -2.90 -26.85 -7.87
N ALA A 62 -2.97 -26.21 -6.70
CA ALA A 62 -3.69 -26.72 -5.55
C ALA A 62 -5.18 -26.88 -5.86
N LYS A 63 -5.84 -27.82 -5.18
CA LYS A 63 -7.30 -28.05 -5.35
C LYS A 63 -8.09 -27.26 -4.33
N GLU A 64 -7.46 -26.94 -3.22
CA GLU A 64 -7.96 -26.22 -2.06
C GLU A 64 -8.32 -24.78 -2.47
N PRO A 65 -9.58 -24.35 -2.28
CA PRO A 65 -10.02 -23.01 -2.67
C PRO A 65 -9.21 -21.89 -2.01
N GLU A 66 -8.87 -22.04 -0.73
CA GLU A 66 -8.09 -21.07 0.04
C GLU A 66 -6.68 -20.89 -0.55
N VAL A 67 -6.06 -21.98 -1.03
CA VAL A 67 -4.73 -21.93 -1.67
C VAL A 67 -4.80 -21.27 -3.06
N LYS A 68 -5.90 -21.50 -3.79
CA LYS A 68 -6.15 -20.81 -5.07
C LYS A 68 -6.37 -19.32 -4.89
N GLU A 69 -6.97 -18.90 -3.78
CA GLU A 69 -7.17 -17.49 -3.48
C GLU A 69 -5.83 -16.77 -3.28
N ILE A 70 -4.94 -17.35 -2.47
CA ILE A 70 -3.56 -16.86 -2.30
C ILE A 70 -2.86 -16.76 -3.67
N ALA A 71 -3.02 -17.75 -4.56
CA ALA A 71 -2.44 -17.69 -5.90
C ALA A 71 -3.03 -16.54 -6.76
N ASN A 72 -4.33 -16.28 -6.68
CA ASN A 72 -4.95 -15.17 -7.41
C ASN A 72 -4.44 -13.81 -6.91
N GLN A 73 -4.33 -13.64 -5.60
CA GLN A 73 -3.78 -12.43 -4.99
C GLN A 73 -2.30 -12.22 -5.35
N LEU A 74 -1.51 -13.30 -5.43
CA LEU A 74 -0.13 -13.21 -5.93
C LEU A 74 -0.08 -12.69 -7.37
N LYS A 75 -1.01 -13.12 -8.23
CA LYS A 75 -1.12 -12.59 -9.58
C LYS A 75 -1.48 -11.11 -9.59
N GLN A 76 -2.37 -10.67 -8.69
CA GLN A 76 -2.71 -9.25 -8.51
C GLN A 76 -1.50 -8.44 -8.02
N LEU A 77 -0.79 -8.92 -7.00
CA LEU A 77 0.43 -8.28 -6.50
C LEU A 77 1.47 -8.10 -7.60
N LYS A 78 1.67 -9.13 -8.44
CA LYS A 78 2.56 -9.04 -9.60
C LYS A 78 2.12 -7.96 -10.59
N GLN A 79 0.82 -7.82 -10.84
CA GLN A 79 0.29 -6.80 -11.73
C GLN A 79 0.53 -5.40 -11.16
N HIS A 80 0.32 -5.22 -9.85
CA HIS A 80 0.59 -3.96 -9.15
C HIS A 80 2.05 -3.54 -9.29
N LEU A 81 2.99 -4.45 -8.99
CA LEU A 81 4.43 -4.20 -9.11
C LEU A 81 4.90 -3.89 -10.54
N LYS A 82 4.20 -4.39 -11.57
CA LYS A 82 4.54 -4.12 -12.99
C LYS A 82 3.89 -2.87 -13.55
N SER A 83 2.73 -2.49 -13.04
CA SER A 83 1.90 -1.46 -13.67
C SER A 83 2.40 -0.04 -13.44
N SER A 84 3.30 0.17 -12.48
CA SER A 84 3.74 1.47 -11.94
C SER A 84 2.59 2.43 -11.57
N LYS A 85 1.35 1.92 -11.50
CA LYS A 85 0.12 2.67 -11.22
C LYS A 85 -0.37 2.42 -9.80
N ALA A 86 -0.07 1.24 -9.26
CA ALA A 86 -0.46 0.88 -7.92
C ALA A 86 0.29 1.75 -6.89
N THR A 87 -0.44 2.23 -5.89
CA THR A 87 0.13 2.97 -4.76
C THR A 87 0.83 2.02 -3.79
N GLY A 88 1.64 2.57 -2.87
CA GLY A 88 2.22 1.79 -1.78
C GLY A 88 1.13 1.09 -0.96
N HIS A 89 -0.02 1.75 -0.81
CA HIS A 89 -1.15 1.32 -0.02
C HIS A 89 -1.83 0.12 -0.66
N GLU A 90 -2.13 0.20 -1.96
CA GLU A 90 -2.72 -0.92 -2.70
C GLU A 90 -1.81 -2.16 -2.69
N ILE A 91 -0.49 -1.96 -2.79
CA ILE A 91 0.49 -3.05 -2.67
C ILE A 91 0.52 -3.59 -1.23
N SER A 92 0.46 -2.71 -0.23
CA SER A 92 0.48 -3.07 1.19
C SER A 92 -0.72 -3.92 1.60
N GLU A 93 -1.91 -3.57 1.14
CA GLU A 93 -3.15 -4.29 1.44
C GLU A 93 -3.11 -5.71 0.87
N VAL A 94 -2.70 -5.85 -0.40
CA VAL A 94 -2.56 -7.18 -1.03
C VAL A 94 -1.50 -8.02 -0.31
N LEU A 95 -0.37 -7.42 0.11
CA LEU A 95 0.65 -8.13 0.89
C LEU A 95 0.14 -8.59 2.27
N ILE A 96 -0.62 -7.75 2.96
CA ILE A 96 -1.23 -8.07 4.25
C ILE A 96 -2.20 -9.24 4.08
N GLU A 97 -3.09 -9.17 3.09
CA GLU A 97 -4.10 -10.19 2.83
C GLU A 97 -3.48 -11.55 2.47
N ILE A 98 -2.51 -11.56 1.54
CA ILE A 98 -1.73 -12.78 1.21
C ILE A 98 -1.06 -13.32 2.47
N GLY A 99 -0.46 -12.46 3.29
CA GLY A 99 0.24 -12.85 4.51
C GLY A 99 -0.68 -13.49 5.55
N GLU A 100 -1.86 -12.92 5.77
CA GLU A 100 -2.87 -13.44 6.68
C GLU A 100 -3.44 -14.77 6.21
N GLN A 101 -3.82 -14.88 4.94
CA GLN A 101 -4.32 -16.12 4.35
C GLN A 101 -3.24 -17.23 4.40
N THR A 102 -1.99 -16.90 4.09
CA THR A 102 -0.86 -17.83 4.19
C THR A 102 -0.64 -18.29 5.62
N ALA A 103 -0.70 -17.38 6.60
CA ALA A 103 -0.56 -17.73 8.02
C ALA A 103 -1.72 -18.61 8.53
N ASN A 104 -2.93 -18.40 8.01
CA ASN A 104 -4.12 -19.18 8.35
C ASN A 104 -4.03 -20.60 7.78
N PHE A 105 -3.69 -20.72 6.49
CA PHE A 105 -3.49 -22.01 5.81
C PHE A 105 -2.47 -22.91 6.53
N ALA A 106 -1.46 -22.31 7.16
CA ALA A 106 -0.48 -23.07 7.94
C ALA A 106 -1.09 -23.96 9.04
N SER A 107 -2.27 -23.62 9.56
CA SER A 107 -2.95 -24.41 10.60
C SER A 107 -3.36 -25.80 10.10
N ASP A 108 -3.72 -25.89 8.82
CA ASP A 108 -4.18 -27.11 8.15
C ASP A 108 -3.04 -27.83 7.39
N ALA A 109 -1.86 -27.21 7.32
CA ALA A 109 -0.69 -27.78 6.68
C ALA A 109 -0.05 -28.94 7.49
N GLU A 110 0.70 -29.78 6.77
CA GLU A 110 1.50 -30.86 7.35
C GLU A 110 2.49 -30.33 8.40
N LYS A 111 2.85 -31.18 9.37
CA LYS A 111 3.57 -30.77 10.58
C LYS A 111 4.92 -30.14 10.29
N ASP A 112 5.60 -30.62 9.26
CA ASP A 112 6.91 -30.20 8.78
C ASP A 112 6.89 -28.83 8.07
N ILE A 113 5.86 -28.54 7.28
CA ILE A 113 5.73 -27.26 6.56
C ILE A 113 4.92 -26.19 7.30
N ARG A 114 4.16 -26.58 8.34
CA ARG A 114 3.32 -25.67 9.15
C ARG A 114 4.08 -24.46 9.70
N THR A 115 5.17 -24.70 10.43
CA THR A 115 5.94 -23.61 11.04
C THR A 115 6.54 -22.70 9.96
N PRO A 116 7.15 -23.27 8.90
CA PRO A 116 7.60 -22.51 7.76
C PRO A 116 6.56 -21.59 7.09
N VAL A 117 5.40 -22.14 6.71
CA VAL A 117 4.33 -21.40 6.04
C VAL A 117 3.77 -20.31 6.96
N ARG A 118 3.60 -20.60 8.26
CA ARG A 118 3.14 -19.59 9.22
C ARG A 118 4.12 -18.43 9.36
N ARG A 119 5.43 -18.71 9.32
CA ARG A 119 6.47 -17.67 9.36
C ARG A 119 6.42 -16.79 8.12
N LEU A 120 6.28 -17.40 6.95
CA LEU A 120 6.14 -16.68 5.68
C LEU A 120 4.95 -15.70 5.73
N GLY A 121 3.77 -16.19 6.13
CA GLY A 121 2.59 -15.35 6.25
C GLY A 121 2.83 -14.12 7.14
N LYS A 122 3.44 -14.33 8.32
CA LYS A 122 3.80 -13.22 9.22
C LYS A 122 4.80 -12.23 8.61
N GLN A 123 5.76 -12.69 7.82
CA GLN A 123 6.74 -11.81 7.17
C GLN A 123 6.08 -10.94 6.10
N LEU A 124 5.20 -11.51 5.29
CA LEU A 124 4.43 -10.77 4.29
C LEU A 124 3.53 -9.71 4.94
N THR A 125 2.78 -10.08 5.99
CA THR A 125 1.99 -9.13 6.77
C THR A 125 2.86 -8.03 7.37
N LYS A 126 4.05 -8.35 7.89
CA LYS A 126 4.96 -7.34 8.45
C LYS A 126 5.45 -6.36 7.37
N VAL A 127 5.77 -6.86 6.19
CA VAL A 127 6.28 -6.05 5.07
C VAL A 127 5.18 -5.16 4.51
N GLY A 128 3.97 -5.69 4.31
CA GLY A 128 2.81 -4.87 3.96
C GLY A 128 2.55 -3.77 4.98
N ASN A 129 2.52 -4.09 6.28
CA ASN A 129 2.39 -3.08 7.33
C ASN A 129 3.50 -2.02 7.33
N SER A 130 4.74 -2.39 7.01
CA SER A 130 5.86 -1.46 6.93
C SER A 130 5.72 -0.52 5.73
N LEU A 131 5.32 -1.07 4.58
CA LEU A 131 5.10 -0.30 3.36
C LEU A 131 3.98 0.71 3.53
N GLY A 132 2.83 0.27 4.07
CA GLY A 132 1.69 1.17 4.33
C GLY A 132 2.06 2.31 5.29
N LYS A 133 2.84 2.02 6.35
CA LYS A 133 3.32 3.06 7.27
C LYS A 133 4.32 4.02 6.64
N ALA A 134 5.17 3.56 5.73
CA ALA A 134 6.15 4.40 5.07
C ALA A 134 5.47 5.41 4.16
N GLU A 135 4.49 4.98 3.36
CA GLU A 135 3.69 5.89 2.52
C GLU A 135 2.85 6.85 3.37
N GLU A 136 2.20 6.36 4.44
CA GLU A 136 1.49 7.24 5.38
C GLU A 136 2.40 8.33 5.97
N HIS A 137 3.66 7.98 6.26
CA HIS A 137 4.63 8.93 6.77
C HIS A 137 5.00 9.99 5.74
N GLU A 138 5.24 9.59 4.49
CA GLU A 138 5.52 10.50 3.37
C GLU A 138 4.34 11.45 3.11
N GLU A 139 3.10 10.94 3.15
CA GLU A 139 1.90 11.77 3.02
C GLU A 139 1.79 12.80 4.15
N ILE A 140 2.14 12.41 5.39
CA ILE A 140 2.15 13.34 6.54
C ILE A 140 3.25 14.39 6.38
N GLU A 141 4.45 14.03 5.90
CA GLU A 141 5.54 14.97 5.65
C GLU A 141 5.17 16.00 4.58
N GLU A 142 4.43 15.61 3.54
CA GLU A 142 3.91 16.53 2.53
C GLU A 142 2.86 17.49 3.12
N ILE A 143 2.02 17.03 4.05
CA ILE A 143 1.08 17.91 4.79
C ILE A 143 1.84 18.89 5.68
N ASP A 144 2.83 18.41 6.44
CA ASP A 144 3.62 19.28 7.32
C ASP A 144 4.45 20.30 6.51
N SER A 145 4.99 19.92 5.36
CA SER A 145 5.64 20.85 4.42
C SER A 145 4.68 21.94 3.91
N ALA A 146 3.43 21.57 3.62
CA ALA A 146 2.41 22.56 3.26
C ALA A 146 2.10 23.51 4.44
N ILE A 147 2.02 22.99 5.67
CA ILE A 147 1.84 23.81 6.87
C ILE A 147 2.96 24.84 7.00
N GLU A 148 4.22 24.43 6.90
CA GLU A 148 5.38 25.33 7.00
C GLU A 148 5.27 26.49 5.99
N ILE A 149 4.93 26.18 4.74
CA ILE A 149 4.74 27.19 3.68
C ILE A 149 3.58 28.12 4.01
N PHE A 150 2.46 27.62 4.53
CA PHE A 150 1.33 28.49 4.91
C PHE A 150 1.54 29.26 6.23
N GLU A 151 2.50 28.86 7.06
CA GLU A 151 2.90 29.56 8.28
C GLU A 151 3.82 30.75 7.98
N GLU A 152 4.56 30.70 6.87
CA GLU A 152 5.26 31.87 6.34
C GLU A 152 4.27 32.98 5.93
N ASP A 153 4.75 34.23 5.91
CA ASP A 153 3.95 35.34 5.43
C ASP A 153 3.67 35.13 3.93
N LEU A 154 2.43 34.74 3.60
CA LEU A 154 1.99 34.47 2.23
C LEU A 154 2.22 35.65 1.26
N THR A 155 2.36 36.88 1.77
CA THR A 155 2.68 38.04 0.93
C THR A 155 4.13 38.05 0.44
N GLN A 156 4.99 37.26 1.08
CA GLN A 156 6.42 37.14 0.79
C GLN A 156 6.76 35.84 0.03
N ILE A 157 5.81 34.92 -0.11
CA ILE A 157 6.05 33.64 -0.79
C ILE A 157 6.06 33.85 -2.30
N GLU A 158 7.09 33.32 -2.95
CA GLU A 158 7.16 33.30 -4.41
C GLU A 158 5.97 32.52 -4.99
N THR A 159 5.30 33.09 -5.99
CA THR A 159 4.09 32.50 -6.58
C THR A 159 4.31 31.07 -7.07
N ASP A 160 5.50 30.75 -7.58
CA ASP A 160 5.85 29.40 -8.03
C ASP A 160 5.95 28.39 -6.88
N VAL A 161 6.44 28.81 -5.71
CA VAL A 161 6.48 27.98 -4.49
C VAL A 161 5.05 27.69 -4.02
N ALA A 162 4.21 28.72 -3.92
CA ALA A 162 2.81 28.55 -3.53
C ALA A 162 2.04 27.63 -4.49
N LEU A 163 2.22 27.81 -5.81
CA LEU A 163 1.60 26.96 -6.83
C LEU A 163 2.12 25.50 -6.75
N GLY A 164 3.41 25.31 -6.46
CA GLY A 164 4.01 23.99 -6.28
C GLY A 164 3.40 23.24 -5.09
N SER A 165 3.19 23.91 -3.96
CA SER A 165 2.55 23.32 -2.78
C SER A 165 1.08 22.98 -3.03
N VAL A 166 0.34 23.86 -3.70
CA VAL A 166 -1.04 23.58 -4.10
C VAL A 166 -1.11 22.36 -5.03
N ASP A 167 -0.16 22.22 -5.95
CA ASP A 167 -0.08 21.07 -6.87
C ASP A 167 0.24 19.76 -6.17
N LYS A 168 1.22 19.77 -5.25
CA LYS A 168 1.55 18.60 -4.43
C LYS A 168 0.31 18.12 -3.66
N TRP A 169 -0.37 19.04 -2.98
CA TRP A 169 -1.54 18.68 -2.20
C TRP A 169 -2.73 18.22 -3.06
N TYR A 170 -2.97 18.87 -4.19
CA TYR A 170 -3.95 18.41 -5.18
C TYR A 170 -3.64 16.99 -5.66
N ASN A 171 -2.37 16.71 -5.96
CA ASN A 171 -1.96 15.40 -6.47
C ASN A 171 -2.18 14.27 -5.46
N LEU A 172 -2.03 14.56 -4.17
CA LEU A 172 -2.29 13.63 -3.07
C LEU A 172 -3.80 13.33 -2.93
N LEU A 173 -4.66 14.34 -3.10
CA LEU A 173 -6.09 14.22 -2.82
C LEU A 173 -6.96 13.77 -4.00
N HIS A 174 -6.65 14.22 -5.23
CA HIS A 174 -7.56 14.06 -6.38
C HIS A 174 -7.75 12.62 -6.88
N LYS A 175 -6.99 11.66 -6.35
CA LYS A 175 -7.13 10.23 -6.67
C LYS A 175 -7.91 9.46 -5.62
N SER A 176 -8.31 10.11 -4.52
CA SER A 176 -9.04 9.44 -3.46
C SER A 176 -10.48 9.15 -3.88
N ASP A 177 -11.00 7.98 -3.49
CA ASP A 177 -12.43 7.69 -3.62
C ASP A 177 -13.30 8.41 -2.56
N ASN A 178 -12.68 9.15 -1.62
CA ASN A 178 -13.37 9.92 -0.61
C ASN A 178 -13.88 11.25 -1.18
N GLU A 179 -15.21 11.43 -1.19
CA GLU A 179 -15.87 12.63 -1.72
C GLU A 179 -15.39 13.92 -1.03
N SER A 180 -15.20 13.92 0.29
CA SER A 180 -14.71 15.10 1.02
C SER A 180 -13.28 15.46 0.64
N LEU A 181 -12.41 14.48 0.36
CA LEU A 181 -11.06 14.74 -0.15
C LEU A 181 -11.10 15.28 -1.60
N GLN A 182 -12.03 14.80 -2.41
CA GLN A 182 -12.26 15.32 -3.77
C GLN A 182 -12.75 16.78 -3.75
N GLU A 183 -13.60 17.15 -2.79
CA GLU A 183 -14.02 18.54 -2.61
C GLU A 183 -12.84 19.46 -2.29
N ILE A 184 -11.94 19.05 -1.39
CA ILE A 184 -10.72 19.81 -1.09
C ILE A 184 -9.86 19.93 -2.36
N ALA A 185 -9.67 18.83 -3.11
CA ALA A 185 -8.93 18.85 -4.37
C ALA A 185 -9.53 19.85 -5.39
N ASN A 186 -10.85 19.94 -5.47
CA ASN A 186 -11.53 20.91 -6.32
C ASN A 186 -11.30 22.35 -5.86
N GLY A 187 -11.36 22.61 -4.55
CA GLY A 187 -11.00 23.92 -3.98
C GLY A 187 -9.55 24.30 -4.27
N LEU A 188 -8.61 23.35 -4.21
CA LEU A 188 -7.20 23.57 -4.56
C LEU A 188 -7.02 23.93 -6.04
N LYS A 189 -7.78 23.29 -6.92
CA LYS A 189 -7.80 23.64 -8.34
C LYS A 189 -8.30 25.07 -8.57
N GLN A 190 -9.33 25.51 -7.84
CA GLN A 190 -9.82 26.88 -7.88
C GLN A 190 -8.78 27.86 -7.35
N LEU A 191 -8.15 27.56 -6.21
CA LEU A 191 -7.08 28.38 -5.63
C LEU A 191 -5.93 28.55 -6.63
N LYS A 192 -5.48 27.45 -7.25
CA LYS A 192 -4.45 27.46 -8.29
C LYS A 192 -4.81 28.38 -9.46
N GLN A 193 -6.06 28.35 -9.91
CA GLN A 193 -6.53 29.20 -11.02
C GLN A 193 -6.44 30.67 -10.65
N VAL A 194 -6.88 31.04 -9.45
CA VAL A 194 -6.80 32.42 -8.96
C VAL A 194 -5.35 32.88 -8.84
N LEU A 195 -4.48 32.08 -8.22
CA LEU A 195 -3.06 32.41 -8.02
C LEU A 195 -2.27 32.58 -9.33
N LYS A 196 -2.72 31.95 -10.44
CA LYS A 196 -2.10 32.12 -11.77
C LYS A 196 -2.42 33.45 -12.45
N HIS A 197 -3.37 34.23 -11.93
CA HIS A 197 -3.63 35.55 -12.47
C HIS A 197 -2.43 36.47 -12.24
N LYS A 198 -2.20 37.42 -13.16
CA LYS A 198 -1.06 38.34 -13.10
C LYS A 198 -0.99 39.14 -11.78
N ASN A 199 -2.16 39.47 -11.21
CA ASN A 199 -2.33 40.17 -9.94
C ASN A 199 -3.56 39.58 -9.23
N PRO A 200 -3.41 38.46 -8.51
CA PRO A 200 -4.52 37.84 -7.82
C PRO A 200 -4.98 38.75 -6.67
N LYS A 201 -6.29 38.97 -6.54
CA LYS A 201 -6.83 39.86 -5.50
C LYS A 201 -7.08 39.08 -4.21
N PRO A 202 -6.81 39.67 -3.03
CA PRO A 202 -7.16 39.05 -1.76
C PRO A 202 -8.64 38.65 -1.67
N SER A 203 -9.54 39.46 -2.23
CA SER A 203 -10.99 39.16 -2.30
C SER A 203 -11.35 37.90 -3.08
N ASP A 204 -10.49 37.49 -4.04
CA ASP A 204 -10.70 36.30 -4.86
C ASP A 204 -10.07 35.06 -4.21
N ILE A 205 -9.05 35.26 -3.35
CA ILE A 205 -8.31 34.19 -2.66
C ILE A 205 -8.96 33.82 -1.31
N SER A 206 -9.34 34.82 -0.51
CA SER A 206 -9.83 34.65 0.86
C SER A 206 -10.95 33.62 0.98
N PRO A 207 -12.04 33.70 0.19
CA PRO A 207 -13.15 32.77 0.33
C PRO A 207 -12.75 31.31 0.06
N ILE A 208 -11.80 31.11 -0.89
CA ILE A 208 -11.31 29.78 -1.24
C ILE A 208 -10.48 29.20 -0.10
N LEU A 209 -9.60 30.00 0.51
CA LEU A 209 -8.79 29.56 1.67
C LEU A 209 -9.66 29.27 2.89
N GLU A 210 -10.68 30.08 3.15
CA GLU A 210 -11.63 29.83 4.25
C GLU A 210 -12.37 28.51 4.05
N GLN A 211 -12.93 28.30 2.86
CA GLN A 211 -13.63 27.06 2.51
C GLN A 211 -12.70 25.84 2.59
N LEU A 212 -11.49 25.93 2.01
CA LEU A 212 -10.50 24.86 2.10
C LEU A 212 -10.13 24.55 3.54
N GLY A 213 -9.98 25.57 4.39
CA GLY A 213 -9.65 25.39 5.79
C GLY A 213 -10.75 24.69 6.60
N GLU A 214 -12.02 25.02 6.32
CA GLU A 214 -13.17 24.35 6.93
C GLU A 214 -13.30 22.88 6.51
N GLN A 215 -13.19 22.62 5.20
CA GLN A 215 -13.24 21.26 4.65
C GLN A 215 -12.08 20.41 5.18
N THR A 216 -10.85 20.95 5.19
CA THR A 216 -9.66 20.26 5.70
C THR A 216 -9.76 19.97 7.19
N THR A 217 -10.31 20.91 7.97
CA THR A 217 -10.55 20.69 9.40
C THR A 217 -11.58 19.58 9.63
N THR A 218 -12.65 19.55 8.83
CA THR A 218 -13.70 18.54 8.89
C THR A 218 -13.15 17.16 8.59
N VAL A 219 -12.47 17.01 7.45
CA VAL A 219 -11.76 15.78 7.08
C VAL A 219 -10.79 15.35 8.18
N GLY A 220 -10.04 16.29 8.75
CA GLY A 220 -9.11 16.00 9.85
C GLY A 220 -9.79 15.44 11.11
N GLN A 221 -11.08 15.70 11.35
CA GLN A 221 -11.79 15.13 12.50
C GLN A 221 -12.06 13.63 12.34
N GLU A 222 -12.31 13.20 11.12
CA GLU A 222 -12.65 11.83 10.71
C GLU A 222 -11.43 11.01 10.27
N ALA A 223 -10.30 11.70 10.00
CA ALA A 223 -9.07 11.07 9.57
C ALA A 223 -8.51 10.06 10.58
N LYS A 224 -7.85 9.02 10.04
CA LYS A 224 -7.15 8.01 10.84
C LYS A 224 -6.06 8.63 11.73
N ARG A 225 -5.67 7.89 12.77
CA ARG A 225 -4.61 8.30 13.70
C ARG A 225 -3.33 8.63 12.91
N GLY A 226 -2.68 9.75 13.23
CA GLY A 226 -1.53 10.28 12.49
C GLY A 226 -1.91 11.51 11.67
N PHE A 227 -2.95 11.42 10.84
CA PHE A 227 -3.37 12.50 9.94
C PHE A 227 -4.21 13.60 10.60
N LYS A 228 -4.97 13.25 11.64
CA LYS A 228 -5.86 14.18 12.36
C LYS A 228 -5.17 15.47 12.82
N GLY A 229 -3.99 15.37 13.43
CA GLY A 229 -3.25 16.52 13.95
C GLY A 229 -2.80 17.48 12.83
N PRO A 230 -1.99 16.99 11.88
CA PRO A 230 -1.56 17.76 10.71
C PRO A 230 -2.73 18.40 9.95
N LEU A 231 -3.77 17.63 9.60
CA LEU A 231 -4.93 18.16 8.86
C LEU A 231 -5.69 19.25 9.64
N GLN A 232 -5.88 19.07 10.96
CA GLN A 232 -6.52 20.12 11.77
C GLN A 232 -5.67 21.40 11.87
N ARG A 233 -4.34 21.28 11.91
CA ARG A 233 -3.44 22.44 11.90
C ARG A 233 -3.52 23.16 10.55
N LEU A 234 -3.36 22.43 9.45
CA LEU A 234 -3.46 22.97 8.10
C LEU A 234 -4.81 23.64 7.86
N GLY A 235 -5.92 22.99 8.24
CA GLY A 235 -7.26 23.55 8.09
C GLY A 235 -7.44 24.88 8.83
N LYS A 236 -7.02 24.95 10.10
CA LYS A 236 -7.08 26.20 10.88
C LYS A 236 -6.20 27.29 10.28
N LEU A 237 -5.02 26.91 9.78
CA LEU A 237 -4.07 27.83 9.17
C LEU A 237 -4.68 28.46 7.91
N LEU A 238 -5.22 27.63 7.00
CA LEU A 238 -5.90 28.10 5.80
C LEU A 238 -7.07 29.04 6.13
N SER A 239 -7.93 28.68 7.08
CA SER A 239 -9.05 29.56 7.48
C SER A 239 -8.58 30.87 8.09
N ARG A 240 -7.52 30.85 8.90
CA ARG A 240 -6.95 32.07 9.49
C ARG A 240 -6.35 32.98 8.43
N THR A 241 -5.59 32.40 7.51
CA THR A 241 -4.93 33.10 6.41
C THR A 241 -5.95 33.71 5.45
N GLY A 242 -7.02 32.97 5.12
CA GLY A 242 -8.14 33.51 4.36
C GLY A 242 -8.70 34.77 5.04
N LYS A 243 -9.13 34.66 6.29
CA LYS A 243 -9.66 35.81 7.06
C LYS A 243 -8.72 37.01 7.10
N SER A 244 -7.42 36.79 7.29
CA SER A 244 -6.43 37.87 7.30
C SER A 244 -6.26 38.57 5.95
N LEU A 245 -6.53 37.90 4.83
CA LEU A 245 -6.49 38.49 3.49
C LEU A 245 -7.75 39.30 3.18
N ALA A 246 -8.86 39.07 3.89
CA ALA A 246 -10.09 39.83 3.73
C ALA A 246 -10.08 41.19 4.46
N GLU A 247 -9.18 41.37 5.43
CA GLU A 247 -9.00 42.59 6.24
C GLU A 247 -8.11 43.63 5.52
#